data_AF-A0AAV5Y940-F1
#
_entry.id   AF-A0AAV5Y940-F1
#
_cell.length_a   1.000
_cell.length_b   1.000
_cell.length_c   1.000
_cell.angle_alpha   90.00
_cell.angle_beta   90.00
_cell.angle_gamma   90.00
#
_symmetry.space_group_name_H-M   'P 1'
#
loop_
_entity.id
_entity.type
_entity.pdbx_description
1 polymer ?
#
loop_
_entity_poly.entity_id
_entity_poly.type
_entity_poly.pdbx_seq_one_letter_code
_entity_poly.pdbx_strand_id
1 'polypeptide(L)'
;MKKAIVAMAVAVSLAVTGGVAMASSCPKIIKEGRDSAAKMKQDDPKVKAALVKLDEAQKLHEAGKHKESMDKANEAVSDLKKM
;
A
#
# COMPACT_ATOMS: atom_id res chain seq x y z
N MET A 1 20.33 -12.40 36.33
CA MET A 1 20.09 -13.18 35.09
C MET A 1 18.60 -13.35 34.79
N LYS A 2 17.86 -12.27 34.46
CA LYS A 2 16.45 -12.33 34.02
C LYS A 2 16.09 -11.19 33.04
N LYS A 3 17.03 -10.77 32.19
CA LYS A 3 16.81 -9.70 31.20
C LYS A 3 16.96 -10.17 29.74
N ALA A 4 17.00 -11.49 29.51
CA ALA A 4 17.31 -12.08 28.21
C ALA A 4 16.16 -12.91 27.59
N ILE A 5 14.89 -12.65 27.97
CA ILE A 5 13.71 -13.32 27.40
C ILE A 5 12.71 -12.28 26.87
N VAL A 6 13.20 -11.23 26.19
CA VAL A 6 12.34 -10.27 25.46
C VAL A 6 12.84 -10.05 24.02
N ALA A 7 13.64 -10.99 23.51
CA ALA A 7 14.21 -10.90 22.15
C ALA A 7 13.71 -12.01 21.21
N MET A 8 12.62 -12.71 21.58
CA MET A 8 12.16 -13.91 20.90
C MET A 8 10.65 -13.88 20.59
N ALA A 9 10.16 -12.70 20.19
CA ALA A 9 8.77 -12.53 19.72
C ALA A 9 8.66 -11.76 18.38
N VAL A 10 9.79 -11.36 17.77
CA VAL A 10 9.82 -10.54 16.54
C VAL A 10 10.40 -11.31 15.34
N ALA A 11 10.43 -12.63 15.42
CA ALA A 11 10.83 -13.49 14.32
C ALA A 11 9.85 -14.64 14.25
N VAL A 12 9.39 -14.98 13.05
CA VAL A 12 8.49 -16.11 12.74
C VAL A 12 6.99 -15.87 12.95
N SER A 13 6.47 -14.80 12.36
CA SER A 13 5.07 -14.78 11.88
C SER A 13 4.94 -14.48 10.38
N LEU A 14 6.07 -14.33 9.66
CA LEU A 14 6.10 -14.10 8.21
C LEU A 14 5.87 -15.37 7.34
N ALA A 15 5.61 -16.53 7.93
CA ALA A 15 5.59 -17.82 7.21
C ALA A 15 4.20 -18.41 6.93
N VAL A 16 3.11 -17.68 7.20
CA VAL A 16 1.75 -18.08 6.82
C VAL A 16 1.10 -16.85 6.20
N THR A 17 0.59 -16.94 4.96
CA THR A 17 -0.48 -16.09 4.35
C THR A 17 -0.35 -15.89 2.83
N GLY A 18 0.37 -16.74 2.10
CA GLY A 18 0.49 -16.67 0.63
C GLY A 18 -0.83 -16.72 -0.18
N GLY A 19 -1.99 -16.93 0.44
CA GLY A 19 -3.31 -16.78 -0.18
C GLY A 19 -4.22 -15.72 0.45
N VAL A 20 -4.09 -15.45 1.75
CA VAL A 20 -5.01 -14.55 2.49
C VAL A 20 -4.48 -13.13 2.66
N ALA A 21 -3.16 -12.92 2.63
CA ALA A 21 -2.59 -11.57 2.72
C ALA A 21 -2.75 -10.78 1.40
N MET A 22 -2.73 -11.45 0.25
CA MET A 22 -2.84 -10.78 -1.06
C MET A 22 -4.24 -10.24 -1.37
N ALA A 23 -5.31 -10.91 -0.94
CA ALA A 23 -6.68 -10.42 -1.15
C ALA A 23 -6.92 -9.06 -0.48
N SER A 24 -6.30 -8.84 0.69
CA SER A 24 -6.39 -7.57 1.43
C SER A 24 -5.30 -6.56 1.05
N SER A 25 -4.36 -6.90 0.17
CA SER A 25 -3.19 -6.05 -0.12
C SER A 25 -3.54 -4.89 -1.07
N CYS A 26 -4.35 -5.14 -2.12
CA CYS A 26 -4.79 -4.08 -3.04
C CYS A 26 -5.54 -2.95 -2.33
N PRO A 27 -6.57 -3.23 -1.50
CA PRO A 27 -7.31 -2.18 -0.83
C PRO A 27 -6.44 -1.41 0.18
N LYS A 28 -5.51 -2.09 0.86
CA LYS A 28 -4.62 -1.45 1.85
C LYS A 28 -3.71 -0.41 1.21
N ILE A 29 -3.05 -0.75 0.10
CA ILE A 29 -2.10 0.19 -0.50
C ILE A 29 -2.79 1.35 -1.21
N ILE A 30 -3.96 1.10 -1.82
CA ILE A 30 -4.77 2.15 -2.44
C ILE A 30 -5.20 3.14 -1.35
N LYS A 31 -5.62 2.62 -0.19
CA LYS A 31 -5.92 3.44 0.98
C LYS A 31 -4.70 4.20 1.52
N GLU A 32 -3.54 3.56 1.65
CA GLU A 32 -2.29 4.23 2.07
C GLU A 32 -1.95 5.42 1.15
N GLY A 33 -2.06 5.23 -0.16
CA GLY A 33 -1.84 6.29 -1.14
C GLY A 33 -2.82 7.44 -0.98
N ARG A 34 -4.12 7.14 -0.81
CA ARG A 34 -5.16 8.16 -0.62
C ARG A 34 -4.98 8.92 0.71
N ASP A 35 -4.68 8.20 1.79
CA ASP A 35 -4.45 8.79 3.10
C ASP A 35 -3.17 9.66 3.10
N SER A 36 -2.15 9.28 2.32
CA SER A 36 -0.93 10.09 2.12
C SER A 36 -1.22 11.34 1.30
N ALA A 37 -1.92 11.18 0.17
CA ALA A 37 -2.33 12.28 -0.68
C ALA A 37 -3.18 13.30 0.10
N ALA A 38 -4.11 12.85 0.95
CA ALA A 38 -4.97 13.72 1.77
C ALA A 38 -4.20 14.62 2.75
N LYS A 39 -2.98 14.25 3.13
CA LYS A 39 -2.09 15.06 3.98
C LYS A 39 -1.23 16.04 3.19
N MET A 40 -1.31 16.02 1.86
CA MET A 40 -0.54 16.88 0.95
C MET A 40 -1.42 17.96 0.34
N LYS A 41 -0.80 18.90 -0.37
CA LYS A 41 -1.49 19.98 -1.08
C LYS A 41 -2.35 19.40 -2.20
N GLN A 42 -3.67 19.39 -2.02
CA GLN A 42 -4.61 18.79 -2.97
C GLN A 42 -4.53 19.43 -4.37
N ASP A 43 -4.13 20.69 -4.45
CA ASP A 43 -3.98 21.41 -5.71
C ASP A 43 -2.66 21.14 -6.44
N ASP A 44 -1.72 20.46 -5.80
CA ASP A 44 -0.45 20.11 -6.43
C ASP A 44 -0.68 19.14 -7.60
N PRO A 45 -0.16 19.43 -8.80
CA PRO A 45 -0.34 18.58 -9.97
C PRO A 45 0.22 17.16 -9.77
N LYS A 46 1.25 16.97 -8.94
CA LYS A 46 1.79 15.65 -8.61
C LYS A 46 0.85 14.87 -7.68
N VAL A 47 0.20 15.52 -6.72
CA VAL A 47 -0.84 14.89 -5.88
C VAL A 47 -2.02 14.46 -6.75
N LYS A 48 -2.50 15.34 -7.64
CA LYS A 48 -3.57 15.01 -8.59
C LYS A 48 -3.19 13.83 -9.50
N ALA A 49 -1.96 13.81 -10.02
CA ALA A 49 -1.46 12.70 -10.83
C ALA A 49 -1.39 11.38 -10.04
N ALA A 50 -0.99 11.41 -8.76
CA ALA A 50 -0.99 10.23 -7.91
C ALA A 50 -2.41 9.72 -7.61
N LEU A 51 -3.37 10.64 -7.36
CA LEU A 51 -4.77 10.28 -7.16
C LEU A 51 -5.37 9.59 -8.39
N VAL A 52 -5.07 10.07 -9.60
CA VAL A 52 -5.50 9.40 -10.85
C VAL A 52 -4.95 7.97 -10.93
N LYS A 53 -3.68 7.74 -10.59
CA LYS A 53 -3.11 6.38 -10.55
C LYS A 53 -3.80 5.48 -9.51
N LEU A 54 -4.18 6.04 -8.35
CA LEU A 54 -4.92 5.29 -7.32
C LEU A 54 -6.35 4.94 -7.77
N ASP A 55 -6.99 5.82 -8.54
CA ASP A 55 -8.29 5.53 -9.15
C ASP A 55 -8.20 4.45 -10.23
N GLU A 56 -7.15 4.48 -11.05
CA GLU A 56 -6.84 3.39 -12.00
C GLU A 56 -6.58 2.07 -11.27
N ALA A 57 -5.80 2.10 -10.18
CA ALA A 57 -5.56 0.92 -9.36
C ALA A 57 -6.85 0.34 -8.77
N GLN A 58 -7.79 1.19 -8.33
CA GLN A 58 -9.09 0.75 -7.84
C GLN A 58 -9.91 0.07 -8.94
N LYS A 59 -9.99 0.66 -10.14
CA LYS A 59 -10.68 0.04 -11.29
C LYS A 59 -10.08 -1.30 -11.67
N LEU A 60 -8.75 -1.41 -11.66
CA LEU A 60 -8.04 -2.68 -11.91
C LEU A 60 -8.35 -3.72 -10.83
N HIS A 61 -8.46 -3.31 -9.56
CA HIS A 61 -8.88 -4.19 -8.47
C HIS A 61 -10.31 -4.72 -8.68
N GLU A 62 -11.25 -3.82 -9.00
CA GLU A 62 -12.66 -4.16 -9.27
C GLU A 62 -12.81 -5.07 -10.50
N ALA A 63 -11.91 -4.95 -11.48
CA ALA A 63 -11.82 -5.83 -12.64
C ALA A 63 -11.10 -7.17 -12.37
N GLY A 64 -10.68 -7.46 -11.14
CA GLY A 64 -9.94 -8.68 -10.77
C GLY A 64 -8.47 -8.70 -11.21
N LYS A 65 -7.97 -7.60 -11.79
CA LYS A 65 -6.58 -7.43 -12.25
C LYS A 65 -5.66 -7.04 -11.10
N HIS A 66 -5.54 -7.91 -10.10
CA HIS A 66 -4.86 -7.61 -8.84
C HIS A 66 -3.38 -7.23 -9.02
N LYS A 67 -2.65 -7.87 -9.94
CA LYS A 67 -1.26 -7.51 -10.20
C LYS A 67 -1.13 -6.08 -10.75
N GLU A 68 -1.88 -5.76 -11.80
CA GLU A 68 -1.87 -4.43 -12.41
C GLU A 68 -2.32 -3.35 -11.40
N SER A 69 -3.33 -3.67 -10.57
CA SER A 69 -3.77 -2.80 -9.47
C SER A 69 -2.65 -2.52 -8.47
N MET A 70 -1.92 -3.57 -8.05
CA MET A 70 -0.81 -3.42 -7.11
C MET A 70 0.33 -2.60 -7.69
N ASP A 71 0.75 -2.88 -8.93
CA ASP A 71 1.83 -2.15 -9.59
C ASP A 71 1.47 -0.66 -9.65
N LYS A 72 0.24 -0.34 -10.08
CA LYS A 72 -0.22 1.04 -10.22
C LYS A 72 -0.35 1.80 -8.90
N ALA A 73 -0.83 1.14 -7.85
CA ALA A 73 -0.93 1.76 -6.54
C ALA A 73 0.45 1.95 -5.88
N ASN A 74 1.39 1.02 -6.07
CA ASN A 74 2.77 1.18 -5.61
C ASN A 74 3.46 2.36 -6.30
N GLU A 75 3.25 2.55 -7.60
CA GLU A 75 3.75 3.72 -8.32
C GLU A 75 3.23 5.02 -7.71
N ALA A 76 1.91 5.09 -7.45
CA ALA A 76 1.30 6.28 -6.84
C ALA A 76 1.88 6.59 -5.45
N VAL A 77 2.02 5.55 -4.60
CA VAL A 77 2.62 5.70 -3.26
C VAL A 77 4.09 6.12 -3.37
N SER A 78 4.85 5.59 -4.33
CA SER A 78 6.24 5.99 -4.57
C SER A 78 6.35 7.45 -5.01
N ASP A 79 5.48 7.90 -5.91
CA ASP A 79 5.44 9.29 -6.36
C ASP A 79 5.15 10.24 -5.20
N LEU A 80 4.15 9.91 -4.37
CA LEU A 80 3.82 10.69 -3.17
C LEU A 80 4.97 10.72 -2.16
N LYS A 81 5.68 9.60 -1.95
CA LYS A 81 6.85 9.54 -1.04
C LYS A 81 8.05 10.36 -1.51
N LYS A 82 8.10 10.74 -2.80
CA LYS A 82 9.15 11.59 -3.39
C LYS A 82 8.79 13.07 -3.41
N MET A 83 7.61 13.44 -2.91
CA MET A 83 7.17 14.84 -2.76
C MET A 83 7.64 15.43 -1.45
#